data_AF-A0A366HEI6-F1
#
_entry.id   AF-A0A366HEI6-F1
#
_cell.length_a   1.000
_cell.length_b   1.000
_cell.length_c   1.000
_cell.angle_alpha   90.00
_cell.angle_beta   90.00
_cell.angle_gamma   90.00
#
_symmetry.space_group_name_H-M   'P 1'
#
loop_
_entity.id
_entity.type
_entity.pdbx_description
1 polymer ?
#
loop_
_entity_poly.entity_id
_entity_poly.type
_entity_poly.pdbx_seq_one_letter_code
_entity_poly.pdbx_strand_id
1 'polypeptide(L)'
;MPPVHETLIAVCNIARDFPTSSLKALIDRSGYRMHRQEITKDAIEEHVRANQQLIDEWLRYSEDKRTSGGWYLDVRGPFVVGALRTGERKQFDDRAEACAAFIKNEVETWASVDDARKTATGD
;
A
#
# COMPACT_ATOMS: atom_id res chain seq x y z
N MET A 1 -1.96 10.71 18.66
CA MET A 1 -1.45 9.54 17.93
C MET A 1 -2.64 8.62 17.73
N PRO A 2 -2.97 8.25 16.48
CA PRO A 2 -4.04 7.27 16.25
C PRO A 2 -3.62 5.91 16.82
N PRO A 3 -4.54 5.09 17.35
CA PRO A 3 -4.27 3.70 17.69
C PRO A 3 -3.93 2.87 16.44
N VAL A 4 -3.17 1.78 16.62
CA VAL A 4 -2.78 0.82 15.55
C VAL A 4 -3.93 0.45 14.63
N HIS A 5 -5.11 0.18 15.21
CA HIS A 5 -6.28 -0.21 14.43
C HIS A 5 -6.76 0.90 13.49
N GLU A 6 -6.76 2.16 13.93
CA GLU A 6 -7.08 3.30 13.07
C GLU A 6 -6.01 3.50 11.99
N THR A 7 -4.73 3.31 12.33
CA THR A 7 -3.66 3.35 11.33
C THR A 7 -3.82 2.25 10.27
N LEU A 8 -4.19 1.03 10.67
CA LEU A 8 -4.46 -0.07 9.74
C LEU A 8 -5.60 0.31 8.77
N ILE A 9 -6.71 0.81 9.30
CA ILE A 9 -7.86 1.25 8.49
C ILE A 9 -7.44 2.37 7.54
N ALA A 10 -6.74 3.38 8.03
CA ALA A 10 -6.28 4.51 7.23
C ALA A 10 -5.34 4.04 6.10
N VAL A 11 -4.40 3.14 6.39
CA VAL A 11 -3.52 2.52 5.40
C VAL A 11 -4.32 1.79 4.34
N CYS A 12 -5.32 1.00 4.73
CA CYS A 12 -6.16 0.25 3.79
C CYS A 12 -7.05 1.17 2.93
N ASN A 13 -7.42 2.35 3.41
CA ASN A 13 -8.23 3.33 2.69
C ASN A 13 -7.42 4.29 1.79
N ILE A 14 -6.08 4.23 1.80
CA ILE A 14 -5.23 5.15 1.02
C ILE A 14 -5.64 5.22 -0.45
N ALA A 15 -5.91 4.08 -1.10
CA ALA A 15 -6.30 4.06 -2.51
C ALA A 15 -7.61 4.84 -2.77
N ARG A 16 -8.56 4.75 -1.84
CA ARG A 16 -9.82 5.51 -1.90
C ARG A 16 -9.58 7.01 -1.74
N ASP A 17 -8.68 7.40 -0.85
CA ASP A 17 -8.44 8.80 -0.50
C ASP A 17 -7.43 9.49 -1.44
N PHE A 18 -6.71 8.72 -2.26
CA PHE A 18 -5.69 9.22 -3.19
C PHE A 18 -6.14 10.35 -4.15
N PRO A 19 -7.39 10.39 -4.65
CA PRO A 19 -7.86 11.52 -5.46
C PRO A 19 -7.87 12.86 -4.71
N THR A 20 -7.89 12.83 -3.38
CA THR A 20 -7.98 14.04 -2.53
C THR A 20 -6.62 14.54 -2.05
N SER A 21 -5.58 13.70 -2.10
CA SER A 21 -4.26 14.07 -1.59
C SER A 21 -3.15 13.17 -2.14
N SER A 22 -1.91 13.66 -2.08
CA SER A 22 -0.76 12.85 -2.46
C SER A 22 -0.60 11.62 -1.55
N LEU A 23 -0.07 10.53 -2.11
CA LEU A 23 0.20 9.31 -1.35
C LEU A 23 1.06 9.57 -0.10
N LYS A 24 2.09 10.41 -0.22
CA LYS A 24 2.92 10.84 0.91
C LYS A 24 2.08 11.44 2.04
N ALA A 25 1.20 12.39 1.72
CA ALA A 25 0.37 13.05 2.72
C ALA A 25 -0.59 12.06 3.41
N LEU A 26 -1.12 11.08 2.68
CA LEU A 26 -1.99 10.04 3.23
C LEU A 26 -1.22 9.08 4.16
N ILE A 27 0.00 8.68 3.79
CA ILE A 27 0.88 7.85 4.63
C ILE A 27 1.29 8.59 5.91
N ASP A 28 1.61 9.88 5.81
CA ASP A 28 1.98 10.69 6.98
C ASP A 28 0.77 10.88 7.91
N ARG A 29 -0.44 11.08 7.37
CA ARG A 29 -1.67 11.24 8.17
C ARG A 29 -2.18 9.95 8.78
N SER A 30 -1.94 8.79 8.15
CA SER A 30 -2.40 7.50 8.68
C SER A 30 -1.67 7.09 9.97
N GLY A 31 -0.51 7.69 10.24
CA GLY A 31 0.35 7.27 11.35
C GLY A 31 1.17 6.01 11.05
N TYR A 32 1.22 5.56 9.78
CA TYR A 32 1.91 4.33 9.38
C TYR A 32 3.36 4.26 9.88
N ARG A 33 4.11 5.36 9.84
CA ARG A 33 5.52 5.39 10.28
C ARG A 33 5.69 5.02 11.76
N MET A 34 4.72 5.39 12.60
CA MET A 34 4.77 5.12 14.04
C MET A 34 4.48 3.65 14.34
N HIS A 35 3.61 3.03 13.54
CA HIS A 35 3.17 1.65 13.70
C HIS A 35 3.74 0.72 12.62
N ARG A 36 4.82 1.10 11.95
CA ARG A 36 5.35 0.42 10.74
C ARG A 36 5.61 -1.07 10.94
N GLN A 37 6.04 -1.44 12.15
CA GLN A 37 6.31 -2.83 12.55
C GLN A 37 5.03 -3.59 12.95
N GLU A 38 4.01 -2.88 13.42
CA GLU A 38 2.73 -3.45 13.87
C GLU A 38 1.72 -3.63 12.72
N ILE A 39 1.82 -2.81 11.67
CA ILE A 39 1.03 -2.96 10.44
C ILE A 39 1.66 -4.05 9.57
N THR A 40 1.29 -5.30 9.84
CA THR A 40 1.77 -6.48 9.10
C THR A 40 0.96 -6.76 7.84
N LYS A 41 1.51 -7.57 6.92
CA LYS A 41 0.78 -8.08 5.75
C LYS A 41 -0.50 -8.79 6.19
N ASP A 42 -0.41 -9.64 7.21
CA ASP A 42 -1.53 -10.48 7.67
C ASP A 42 -2.65 -9.63 8.27
N ALA A 43 -2.33 -8.56 9.01
CA ALA A 43 -3.33 -7.62 9.53
C ALA A 43 -4.05 -6.87 8.39
N ILE A 44 -3.32 -6.47 7.35
CA ILE A 44 -3.91 -5.87 6.15
C ILE A 44 -4.79 -6.90 5.43
N GLU A 45 -4.33 -8.13 5.28
CA GLU A 45 -5.07 -9.21 4.62
C GLU A 45 -6.39 -9.49 5.31
N GLU A 46 -6.39 -9.66 6.64
CA GLU A 46 -7.60 -9.89 7.41
C GLU A 46 -8.62 -8.75 7.20
N HIS A 47 -8.15 -7.50 7.26
CA HIS A 47 -9.00 -6.33 7.06
C HIS A 47 -9.56 -6.24 5.63
N VAL A 48 -8.72 -6.47 4.63
CA VAL A 48 -9.11 -6.44 3.21
C VAL A 48 -10.04 -7.60 2.86
N ARG A 49 -9.84 -8.78 3.46
CA ARG A 49 -10.71 -9.94 3.29
C ARG A 49 -12.12 -9.68 3.84
N ALA A 50 -12.21 -8.97 4.97
CA ALA A 50 -13.49 -8.52 5.54
C ALA A 50 -14.14 -7.39 4.71
N ASN A 51 -13.35 -6.60 3.98
CA ASN A 51 -13.80 -5.42 3.24
C ASN A 51 -13.42 -5.52 1.76
N GLN A 52 -14.04 -6.46 1.06
CA GLN A 52 -13.66 -6.82 -0.31
C GLN A 52 -13.66 -5.68 -1.34
N GLN A 53 -14.42 -4.60 -1.11
CA GLN A 53 -14.42 -3.38 -1.94
C GLN A 53 -13.03 -2.70 -1.97
N LEU A 54 -12.24 -2.82 -0.90
CA LEU A 54 -10.89 -2.25 -0.86
C LEU A 54 -10.01 -2.84 -1.95
N ILE A 55 -10.21 -4.12 -2.30
CA ILE A 55 -9.46 -4.79 -3.36
C ILE A 55 -9.69 -4.11 -4.71
N ASP A 56 -10.94 -3.75 -5.00
CA ASP A 56 -11.30 -3.08 -6.25
C ASP A 56 -10.74 -1.64 -6.29
N GLU A 57 -10.72 -0.96 -5.16
CA GLU A 57 -10.14 0.39 -5.02
C GLU A 57 -8.62 0.35 -5.24
N TRP A 58 -7.92 -0.60 -4.64
CA TRP A 58 -6.47 -0.79 -4.83
C TRP A 58 -6.12 -1.29 -6.23
N LEU A 59 -6.97 -2.10 -6.85
CA LEU A 59 -6.80 -2.48 -8.26
C LEU A 59 -6.87 -1.24 -9.16
N ARG A 60 -7.90 -0.40 -9.01
CA ARG A 60 -8.05 0.84 -9.79
C ARG A 60 -6.85 1.77 -9.58
N TYR A 61 -6.45 1.97 -8.33
CA TYR A 61 -5.25 2.73 -7.99
C TYR A 61 -4.01 2.19 -8.69
N SER A 62 -3.81 0.87 -8.68
CA SER A 62 -2.67 0.24 -9.35
C SER A 62 -2.72 0.42 -10.88
N GLU A 63 -3.89 0.38 -11.50
CA GLU A 63 -4.05 0.55 -12.95
C GLU A 63 -3.72 1.98 -13.37
N ASP A 64 -4.22 2.97 -12.63
CA ASP A 64 -3.95 4.39 -12.89
C ASP A 64 -2.48 4.74 -12.71
N LYS A 65 -1.83 4.16 -11.68
CA LYS A 65 -0.43 4.44 -11.34
C LYS A 65 0.58 3.85 -12.32
N ARG A 66 0.24 2.82 -13.11
CA ARG A 66 1.21 2.03 -13.93
C ARG A 66 2.09 2.84 -14.88
N THR A 67 1.76 4.10 -15.15
CA THR A 67 2.57 5.06 -15.92
C THR A 67 3.78 5.63 -15.17
N SER A 68 3.78 5.59 -13.84
CA SER A 68 4.76 6.28 -12.97
C SER A 68 5.82 5.35 -12.34
N GLY A 69 5.72 4.04 -12.59
CA GLY A 69 6.59 3.02 -11.98
C GLY A 69 6.22 2.66 -10.54
N GLY A 70 6.86 1.62 -10.00
CA GLY A 70 6.64 1.10 -8.64
C GLY A 70 5.96 -0.27 -8.62
N TRP A 71 5.20 -0.54 -7.56
CA TRP A 71 4.44 -1.78 -7.44
C TRP A 71 3.17 -1.73 -8.30
N TYR A 72 2.72 -2.90 -8.76
CA TYR A 72 1.42 -3.10 -9.40
C TYR A 72 0.74 -4.36 -8.88
N LEU A 73 -0.58 -4.34 -8.96
CA LEU A 73 -1.49 -5.43 -8.63
C LEU A 73 -2.19 -5.91 -9.91
N ASP A 74 -2.28 -7.21 -10.09
CA ASP A 74 -3.12 -7.86 -11.08
C ASP A 74 -3.96 -8.93 -10.37
N VAL A 75 -5.28 -8.75 -10.39
CA VAL A 75 -6.24 -9.73 -9.84
C VAL A 75 -7.26 -10.18 -10.86
N ARG A 76 -7.06 -9.86 -12.15
CA ARG A 76 -7.93 -10.28 -13.26
C ARG A 76 -7.46 -11.58 -13.93
N GLY A 77 -6.20 -11.96 -13.71
CA GLY A 77 -5.62 -13.25 -14.10
C GLY A 77 -5.11 -14.01 -12.87
N PRO A 78 -3.90 -14.62 -12.90
CA PRO A 78 -3.27 -15.08 -11.66
C PRO A 78 -3.11 -13.89 -10.71
N PHE A 79 -3.40 -14.06 -9.42
CA PHE A 79 -3.24 -12.98 -8.44
C PHE A 79 -1.76 -12.65 -8.29
N VAL A 80 -1.32 -11.52 -8.85
CA VAL A 80 0.10 -11.17 -8.97
C VAL A 80 0.34 -9.78 -8.41
N VAL A 81 1.40 -9.67 -7.61
CA VAL A 81 2.02 -8.40 -7.24
C VAL A 81 3.39 -8.36 -7.87
N GLY A 82 3.74 -7.24 -8.50
CA GLY A 82 5.09 -7.07 -9.03
C GLY A 82 5.61 -5.65 -8.92
N ALA A 83 6.92 -5.50 -9.10
CA ALA A 83 7.60 -4.21 -9.06
C ALA A 83 8.23 -3.90 -10.42
N LEU A 84 7.79 -2.83 -11.07
CA LEU A 84 8.28 -2.45 -12.40
C LEU A 84 9.78 -2.10 -12.40
N ARG A 85 10.32 -1.64 -11.27
CA ARG A 85 11.73 -1.24 -11.15
C ARG A 85 12.70 -2.41 -11.03
N THR A 86 12.32 -3.45 -10.29
CA THR A 86 13.18 -4.61 -10.03
C THR A 86 12.85 -5.79 -10.93
N GLY A 87 11.68 -5.79 -11.58
CA GLY A 87 11.17 -6.93 -12.32
C GLY A 87 10.60 -8.04 -11.43
N GLU A 88 10.59 -7.84 -10.11
CA GLU A 88 10.05 -8.81 -9.15
C GLU A 88 8.57 -9.07 -9.44
N ARG A 89 8.18 -10.35 -9.35
CA ARG A 89 6.80 -10.81 -9.43
C ARG A 89 6.58 -11.92 -8.43
N LYS A 90 5.49 -11.81 -7.67
CA LYS A 90 5.02 -12.85 -6.78
C LYS A 90 3.57 -13.16 -7.11
N GLN A 91 3.28 -14.45 -7.27
CA GLN A 91 1.93 -14.96 -7.44
C GLN A 91 1.38 -15.39 -6.07
N PHE A 92 0.08 -15.25 -5.92
CA PHE A 92 -0.67 -15.56 -4.71
C PHE A 92 -1.87 -16.44 -5.05
N ASP A 93 -2.37 -17.14 -4.04
CA ASP A 93 -3.50 -18.06 -4.19
C ASP A 93 -4.85 -17.34 -4.08
N ASP A 94 -4.88 -16.15 -3.46
CA ASP A 94 -6.09 -15.35 -3.34
C ASP A 94 -5.89 -13.83 -3.51
N ARG A 95 -6.97 -13.16 -3.91
CA ARG A 95 -7.02 -11.72 -4.19
C ARG A 95 -6.76 -10.84 -2.96
N ALA A 96 -7.16 -11.27 -1.75
CA ALA A 96 -6.95 -10.50 -0.54
C ALA A 96 -5.48 -10.56 -0.11
N GLU A 97 -4.84 -11.72 -0.19
CA GLU A 97 -3.40 -11.86 0.06
C GLU A 97 -2.57 -11.02 -0.92
N ALA A 98 -2.88 -11.10 -2.22
CA ALA A 98 -2.22 -10.28 -3.24
C ALA A 98 -2.42 -8.78 -2.96
N CYS A 99 -3.64 -8.35 -2.64
CA CYS A 99 -3.92 -6.97 -2.31
C CYS A 99 -3.14 -6.52 -1.06
N ALA A 100 -3.09 -7.34 -0.01
CA ALA A 100 -2.37 -7.01 1.21
C ALA A 100 -0.86 -6.87 0.99
N ALA A 101 -0.26 -7.79 0.23
CA ALA A 101 1.13 -7.71 -0.16
C ALA A 101 1.41 -6.44 -0.98
N PHE A 102 0.54 -6.10 -1.92
CA PHE A 102 0.64 -4.87 -2.70
C PHE A 102 0.59 -3.62 -1.83
N ILE A 103 -0.40 -3.50 -0.95
CA ILE A 103 -0.55 -2.36 -0.03
C ILE A 103 0.70 -2.19 0.83
N LYS A 104 1.15 -3.26 1.47
CA LYS A 104 2.32 -3.21 2.36
C LYS A 104 3.54 -2.73 1.60
N ASN A 105 3.83 -3.34 0.44
CA ASN A 105 5.00 -3.00 -0.37
C ASN A 105 4.95 -1.55 -0.91
N GLU A 106 3.79 -1.11 -1.36
CA GLU A 106 3.58 0.23 -1.89
C GLU A 106 3.79 1.29 -0.81
N VAL A 107 3.11 1.14 0.33
CA VAL A 107 3.21 2.08 1.46
C VAL A 107 4.63 2.09 2.05
N GLU A 108 5.26 0.92 2.18
CA GLU A 108 6.64 0.80 2.67
C GLU A 108 7.66 1.51 1.77
N THR A 109 7.48 1.38 0.45
CA THR A 109 8.35 2.01 -0.55
C THR A 109 8.27 3.53 -0.42
N TRP A 110 7.07 4.09 -0.35
CA TRP A 110 6.87 5.54 -0.24
C TRP A 110 7.23 6.10 1.13
N ALA A 111 7.00 5.34 2.20
CA ALA A 111 7.50 5.70 3.52
C ALA A 111 9.02 5.83 3.49
N SER A 112 9.73 4.82 2.97
CA SER A 112 11.19 4.81 2.92
C SER A 112 11.79 5.90 2.02
N VAL A 113 11.19 6.16 0.85
CA VAL A 113 11.64 7.23 -0.06
C VAL A 113 11.54 8.60 0.60
N ASP A 114 10.48 8.84 1.36
CA ASP A 114 10.30 10.11 2.05
C ASP A 114 11.26 10.29 3.23
N ASP A 115 11.51 9.22 4.00
CA ASP A 115 12.50 9.24 5.09
C ASP A 115 13.88 9.61 4.55
N ALA A 116 14.32 8.97 3.46
CA ALA A 116 15.62 9.23 2.82
C ALA A 116 15.75 10.67 2.31
N ARG A 117 14.65 11.27 1.81
CA ARG A 117 14.65 12.67 1.37
C ARG A 117 14.75 13.64 2.55
N LYS A 118 14.05 13.36 3.66
CA LYS A 118 14.08 14.18 4.87
C LYS A 118 15.47 14.18 5.52
N THR A 119 16.17 13.04 5.52
CA THR A 119 17.55 12.97 6.01
C THR A 119 18.56 13.72 5.13
N ALA A 120 18.28 13.88 3.83
CA ALA A 120 19.19 14.53 2.89
C ALA A 120 19.04 16.07 2.79
N THR A 121 17.96 16.64 3.36
CA THR A 121 17.68 18.10 3.32
C THR A 121 17.89 18.75 4.70
N GLY A 122 18.38 17.99 5.68
CA GLY A 122 18.71 18.48 7.01
C GLY A 122 20.22 18.58 7.21
N ASP A 123 20.86 19.55 6.54
CA ASP A 123 22.15 20.13 6.92
C ASP A 123 22.10 21.64 6.67
#